data_AF-A0A7J9GG62-F1
#
_entry.id   AF-A0A7J9GG62-F1
#
_cell.length_a   1.000
_cell.length_b   1.000
_cell.length_c   1.000
_cell.angle_alpha   90.00
_cell.angle_beta   90.00
_cell.angle_gamma   90.00
#
_symmetry.space_group_name_H-M   'P 1'
#
loop_
_entity.id
_entity.type
_entity.pdbx_description
1 polymer ?
#
loop_
_entity_poly.entity_id
_entity_poly.type
_entity_poly.pdbx_seq_one_letter_code
_entity_poly.pdbx_strand_id
1 'polypeptide(L)'
;PWQTLGHVDTAIYGAPSSGITRREILQRYQEYGDSVLGKDGNNRPNIREVAKPLLNLFYSEPGNGLWKRKADSAFMHCKTMKSFFEETLVAIPDSVLDAPIAGGVPSGREDLFANVHDLLPPQYHAREEEALYA
;
A
#
# COMPACT_ATOMS: atom_id res chain seq x y z
N PRO A 1 6.62 -5.58 -5.50
CA PRO A 1 7.04 -5.02 -4.19
C PRO A 1 6.30 -5.58 -2.97
N TRP A 2 5.08 -6.14 -3.12
CA TRP A 2 4.29 -6.72 -2.01
C TRP A 2 5.12 -7.63 -1.08
N GLN A 3 5.77 -8.66 -1.65
CA GLN A 3 6.59 -9.61 -0.88
C GLN A 3 7.90 -9.01 -0.36
N THR A 4 8.36 -7.88 -0.89
CA THR A 4 9.63 -7.26 -0.45
C THR A 4 9.40 -6.30 0.71
N LEU A 5 8.46 -5.37 0.54
CA LEU A 5 8.19 -4.31 1.53
C LEU A 5 7.28 -4.80 2.66
N GLY A 6 6.54 -5.89 2.45
CA GLY A 6 5.66 -6.46 3.47
C GLY A 6 6.37 -6.96 4.73
N HIS A 7 7.69 -7.17 4.69
CA HIS A 7 8.47 -7.67 5.83
C HIS A 7 9.34 -6.61 6.50
N VAL A 8 9.31 -5.36 6.03
CA VAL A 8 10.22 -4.31 6.52
C VAL A 8 10.13 -4.15 8.04
N ASP A 9 8.91 -4.14 8.60
CA ASP A 9 8.69 -3.96 10.03
C ASP A 9 9.38 -5.05 10.87
N THR A 10 9.31 -6.31 10.43
CA THR A 10 9.96 -7.43 11.11
C THR A 10 11.46 -7.49 10.81
N ALA A 11 11.85 -7.34 9.55
CA ALA A 11 13.24 -7.52 9.11
C ALA A 11 14.17 -6.38 9.56
N ILE A 12 13.67 -5.14 9.62
CA ILE A 12 14.49 -3.95 9.93
C ILE A 12 14.31 -3.50 11.37
N TYR A 13 13.06 -3.48 11.85
CA TYR A 13 12.72 -2.89 13.13
C TYR A 13 12.44 -3.93 14.23
N GLY A 14 12.51 -5.23 13.90
CA GLY A 14 12.26 -6.31 14.86
C GLY A 14 10.81 -6.39 15.36
N ALA A 15 9.87 -5.71 14.70
CA ALA A 15 8.47 -5.72 15.09
C ALA A 15 7.80 -7.08 14.75
N PRO A 16 6.82 -7.53 15.54
CA PRO A 16 6.03 -8.70 15.19
C PRO A 16 5.40 -8.56 13.80
N SER A 17 5.38 -9.64 13.03
CA SER A 17 4.71 -9.65 11.73
C SER A 17 3.23 -9.29 11.90
N SER A 18 2.75 -8.31 11.12
CA SER A 18 1.36 -7.85 11.17
C SER A 18 0.38 -8.86 10.57
N GLY A 19 0.85 -9.79 9.74
CA GLY A 19 0.01 -10.74 9.02
C GLY A 19 -0.99 -10.10 8.06
N ILE A 20 -0.85 -8.78 7.80
CA ILE A 20 -1.85 -8.00 7.09
C ILE A 20 -2.00 -8.47 5.64
N THR A 21 -3.25 -8.58 5.21
CA THR A 21 -3.62 -8.98 3.85
C THR A 21 -3.81 -7.77 2.94
N ARG A 22 -3.83 -7.99 1.62
CA ARG A 22 -4.19 -6.92 0.66
C ARG A 22 -5.61 -6.43 0.89
N ARG A 23 -6.55 -7.32 1.23
CA ARG A 23 -7.94 -6.97 1.53
C ARG A 23 -8.03 -5.95 2.66
N GLU A 24 -7.33 -6.21 3.76
CA GLU A 24 -7.31 -5.35 4.93
C GLU A 24 -6.67 -3.98 4.68
N ILE A 25 -5.64 -3.93 3.82
CA ILE A 25 -5.05 -2.65 3.37
C ILE A 25 -6.06 -1.89 2.53
N LEU A 26 -6.73 -2.53 1.58
CA LEU A 26 -7.70 -1.89 0.69
C LEU A 26 -8.91 -1.36 1.46
N GLN A 27 -9.37 -2.07 2.50
CA GLN A 27 -10.45 -1.60 3.38
C GLN A 27 -10.07 -0.30 4.09
N ARG A 28 -8.90 -0.24 4.74
CA ARG A 28 -8.40 0.99 5.38
C ARG A 28 -8.12 2.10 4.37
N TYR A 29 -7.61 1.73 3.20
CA TYR A 29 -7.35 2.68 2.12
C TYR A 29 -8.63 3.27 1.52
N GLN A 30 -9.74 2.53 1.56
CA GLN A 30 -11.05 3.04 1.14
C GLN A 30 -11.46 4.22 2.01
N GLU A 31 -11.44 4.04 3.33
CA GLU A 31 -11.79 5.10 4.31
C GLU A 31 -10.89 6.31 4.16
N TYR A 32 -9.57 6.08 4.10
CA TYR A 32 -8.59 7.15 3.84
C TYR A 32 -8.90 7.87 2.52
N GLY A 33 -9.05 7.11 1.44
CA GLY A 33 -9.22 7.62 0.10
C GLY A 33 -10.49 8.45 -0.07
N ASP A 34 -11.62 7.95 0.44
CA ASP A 34 -12.87 8.71 0.47
C ASP A 34 -12.74 9.99 1.31
N SER A 35 -11.97 9.97 2.40
CA SER A 35 -11.74 11.16 3.21
C SER A 35 -10.92 12.25 2.52
N VAL A 36 -10.07 11.91 1.53
CA VAL A 36 -9.15 12.87 0.91
C VAL A 36 -9.61 13.40 -0.44
N LEU A 37 -10.60 12.77 -1.07
CA LEU A 37 -11.11 13.21 -2.36
C LEU A 37 -11.59 14.66 -2.31
N GLY A 38 -11.13 15.48 -3.26
CA GLY A 38 -11.54 16.88 -3.39
C GLY A 38 -11.03 17.84 -2.31
N LYS A 39 -10.16 17.41 -1.39
CA LYS A 39 -9.64 18.25 -0.29
C LYS A 39 -8.90 19.51 -0.74
N ASP A 40 -8.26 19.49 -1.91
CA ASP A 40 -7.43 20.58 -2.41
C ASP A 40 -8.22 21.57 -3.30
N GLY A 41 -9.54 21.37 -3.43
CA GLY A 41 -10.39 22.14 -4.34
C GLY A 41 -10.27 21.68 -5.79
N ASN A 42 -11.13 22.22 -6.65
CA ASN A 42 -11.20 21.87 -8.09
C ASN A 42 -11.30 20.35 -8.35
N ASN A 43 -12.01 19.62 -7.48
CA ASN A 43 -12.15 18.16 -7.53
C ASN A 43 -10.80 17.40 -7.47
N ARG A 44 -9.82 17.94 -6.73
CA ARG A 44 -8.51 17.34 -6.50
C ARG A 44 -8.26 17.07 -5.01
N PRO A 45 -7.59 15.97 -4.65
CA PRO A 45 -7.22 14.87 -5.53
C PRO A 45 -8.47 14.14 -6.04
N ASN A 46 -8.45 13.72 -7.31
CA ASN A 46 -9.50 12.88 -7.88
C ASN A 46 -9.18 11.37 -7.70
N ILE A 47 -10.11 10.48 -8.04
CA ILE A 47 -9.92 9.02 -7.87
C ILE A 47 -8.63 8.53 -8.52
N ARG A 48 -8.30 8.98 -9.73
CA ARG A 48 -7.09 8.52 -10.43
C ARG A 48 -5.83 8.84 -9.63
N GLU A 49 -5.83 9.98 -8.94
CA GLU A 49 -4.70 10.44 -8.12
C GLU A 49 -4.63 9.66 -6.81
N VAL A 50 -5.77 9.48 -6.15
CA VAL A 50 -5.88 8.69 -4.91
C VAL A 50 -5.56 7.21 -5.17
N ALA A 51 -5.94 6.65 -6.31
CA ALA A 51 -5.70 5.24 -6.65
C ALA A 51 -4.31 4.97 -7.24
N LYS A 52 -3.53 6.02 -7.58
CA LYS A 52 -2.22 5.87 -8.22
C LYS A 52 -1.26 4.94 -7.45
N PRO A 53 -1.15 4.98 -6.11
CA PRO A 53 -0.29 4.05 -5.36
C PRO A 53 -0.70 2.58 -5.49
N LEU A 54 -1.96 2.30 -5.83
CA LEU A 54 -2.50 0.94 -5.90
C LEU A 54 -2.18 0.23 -7.23
N LEU A 55 -1.74 0.96 -8.27
CA LEU A 55 -1.54 0.44 -9.63
C LEU A 55 -0.61 -0.77 -9.74
N ASN A 56 0.28 -0.96 -8.76
CA ASN A 56 1.22 -2.07 -8.70
C ASN A 56 1.03 -3.00 -7.50
N LEU A 57 -0.09 -2.87 -6.76
CA LEU A 57 -0.40 -3.71 -5.60
C LEU A 57 -0.53 -5.20 -5.99
N PHE A 58 -1.09 -5.46 -7.17
CA PHE A 58 -1.30 -6.80 -7.75
C PHE A 58 -0.25 -7.16 -8.82
N TYR A 59 0.94 -6.56 -8.77
CA TYR A 59 1.99 -6.89 -9.74
C TYR A 59 2.29 -8.40 -9.75
N SER A 60 2.29 -9.00 -10.95
CA SER A 60 2.46 -10.44 -11.19
C SER A 60 1.40 -11.37 -10.57
N GLU A 61 0.30 -10.84 -10.05
CA GLU A 61 -0.80 -11.63 -9.51
C GLU A 61 -1.85 -11.96 -10.61
N PRO A 62 -2.57 -13.09 -10.50
CA PRO A 62 -3.70 -13.37 -11.38
C PRO A 62 -4.77 -12.27 -11.25
N GLY A 63 -5.37 -11.89 -12.38
CA GLY A 63 -6.39 -10.83 -12.42
C GLY A 63 -5.86 -9.41 -12.61
N ASN A 64 -4.57 -9.13 -12.38
CA ASN A 64 -3.98 -7.78 -12.48
C ASN A 64 -4.27 -7.07 -13.81
N GLY A 65 -4.14 -7.78 -14.94
CA GLY A 65 -4.43 -7.18 -16.26
C GLY A 65 -5.91 -6.84 -16.48
N LEU A 66 -6.83 -7.61 -15.90
CA LEU A 66 -8.26 -7.30 -15.93
C LEU A 66 -8.59 -6.16 -14.96
N TRP A 67 -7.99 -6.17 -13.77
CA TRP A 67 -8.12 -5.11 -12.79
C TRP A 67 -7.69 -3.75 -13.36
N LYS A 68 -6.54 -3.67 -14.04
CA LYS A 68 -6.09 -2.41 -14.68
C LYS A 68 -7.08 -1.87 -15.71
N ARG A 69 -7.64 -2.74 -16.56
CA ARG A 69 -8.67 -2.34 -17.54
C ARG A 69 -9.95 -1.85 -16.88
N LYS A 70 -10.40 -2.52 -15.81
CA LYS A 70 -11.53 -2.08 -15.01
C LYS A 70 -11.26 -0.75 -14.31
N ALA A 71 -10.07 -0.57 -13.75
CA ALA A 71 -9.66 0.68 -13.13
C ALA A 71 -9.67 1.84 -14.14
N ASP A 72 -9.16 1.63 -15.35
CA ASP A 72 -9.19 2.64 -16.42
C ASP A 72 -10.62 3.05 -16.80
N SER A 73 -11.56 2.10 -16.86
CA SER A 73 -12.99 2.39 -17.06
C SER A 73 -13.59 3.15 -15.87
N ALA A 74 -13.37 2.66 -14.66
CA ALA A 74 -13.90 3.22 -13.42
C ALA A 74 -13.44 4.67 -13.20
N PHE A 75 -12.21 5.03 -13.61
CA PHE A 75 -11.73 6.40 -13.54
C PHE A 75 -12.57 7.41 -14.32
N MET A 76 -13.38 6.96 -15.29
CA MET A 76 -14.22 7.86 -16.09
C MET A 76 -15.51 8.26 -15.36
N HIS A 77 -15.99 7.47 -14.40
CA HIS A 77 -17.32 7.68 -13.81
C HIS A 77 -17.39 7.54 -12.29
N CYS A 78 -16.56 6.71 -11.65
CA CYS A 78 -16.57 6.58 -10.20
C CYS A 78 -16.26 7.94 -9.54
N LYS A 79 -16.90 8.19 -8.38
CA LYS A 79 -16.70 9.41 -7.58
C LYS A 79 -16.23 9.13 -6.15
N THR A 80 -16.27 7.87 -5.71
CA THR A 80 -15.76 7.42 -4.41
C THR A 80 -14.80 6.25 -4.59
N MET A 81 -13.85 6.11 -3.67
CA MET A 81 -12.99 4.93 -3.58
C MET A 81 -13.79 3.66 -3.32
N LYS A 82 -14.87 3.75 -2.54
CA LYS A 82 -15.82 2.63 -2.39
C LYS A 82 -16.36 2.12 -3.74
N SER A 83 -16.94 3.00 -4.56
CA SER A 83 -17.46 2.61 -5.88
C SER A 83 -16.36 2.07 -6.79
N PHE A 84 -15.16 2.65 -6.72
CA PHE A 84 -14.02 2.19 -7.50
C PHE A 84 -13.61 0.76 -7.09
N PHE A 85 -13.60 0.43 -5.81
CA PHE A 85 -13.26 -0.91 -5.35
C PHE A 85 -14.34 -1.95 -5.64
N GLU A 86 -15.62 -1.61 -5.44
CA GLU A 86 -16.75 -2.49 -5.78
C GLU A 86 -16.71 -2.94 -7.25
N GLU A 87 -16.33 -2.04 -8.17
CA GLU A 87 -16.28 -2.36 -9.61
C GLU A 87 -15.00 -3.08 -10.07
N THR A 88 -13.87 -2.78 -9.43
CA THR A 88 -12.55 -3.20 -9.89
C THR A 88 -12.07 -4.48 -9.20
N LEU A 89 -12.33 -4.65 -7.90
CA LEU A 89 -11.79 -5.77 -7.12
C LEU A 89 -12.41 -7.12 -7.48
N VAL A 90 -13.57 -7.13 -8.14
CA VAL A 90 -14.17 -8.37 -8.71
C VAL A 90 -13.24 -9.10 -9.70
N ALA A 91 -12.20 -8.43 -10.20
CA ALA A 91 -11.21 -9.05 -11.09
C ALA A 91 -10.05 -9.73 -10.35
N ILE A 92 -9.90 -9.50 -9.06
CA ILE A 92 -8.83 -10.07 -8.25
C ILE A 92 -9.41 -11.24 -7.44
N PRO A 93 -8.84 -12.46 -7.55
CA PRO A 93 -9.30 -13.59 -6.76
C PRO A 93 -9.13 -13.37 -5.26
N ASP A 94 -10.04 -13.94 -4.45
CA ASP A 94 -9.92 -13.91 -2.98
C ASP A 94 -8.61 -14.51 -2.49
N SER A 95 -8.09 -15.55 -3.17
CA SER A 95 -6.78 -16.13 -2.85
C SER A 95 -5.61 -15.14 -2.97
N VAL A 96 -5.72 -14.07 -3.76
CA VAL A 96 -4.72 -12.99 -3.86
C VAL A 96 -4.96 -11.90 -2.81
N LEU A 97 -6.24 -11.59 -2.55
CA LEU A 97 -6.65 -10.57 -1.59
C LEU A 97 -6.33 -10.99 -0.15
N ASP A 98 -6.54 -12.27 0.15
CA ASP A 98 -6.42 -12.89 1.47
C ASP A 98 -5.08 -13.62 1.67
N ALA A 99 -4.22 -13.66 0.64
CA ALA A 99 -2.87 -14.19 0.80
C ALA A 99 -2.12 -13.37 1.85
N PRO A 100 -1.62 -14.00 2.93
CA PRO A 100 -0.72 -13.32 3.85
C PRO A 100 0.57 -12.97 3.11
N ILE A 101 1.28 -11.98 3.64
CA ILE A 101 2.67 -11.74 3.21
C ILE A 101 3.45 -13.00 3.58
N ALA A 102 3.97 -13.71 2.57
CA ALA A 102 4.45 -15.07 2.75
C ALA A 102 5.56 -15.08 3.80
N GLY A 103 5.41 -15.87 4.86
CA GLY A 103 6.41 -15.95 5.92
C GLY A 103 7.70 -16.57 5.38
N GLY A 104 8.69 -15.74 5.09
CA GLY A 104 10.02 -16.19 4.73
C GLY A 104 10.69 -15.29 3.72
N VAL A 105 12.00 -15.07 3.93
CA VAL A 105 12.84 -14.45 2.91
C VAL A 105 12.77 -15.32 1.64
N PRO A 106 12.53 -14.75 0.44
CA PRO A 106 12.51 -15.51 -0.79
C PRO A 106 13.76 -16.40 -0.90
N SER A 107 13.55 -17.70 -1.14
CA SER A 107 14.64 -18.67 -1.24
C SER A 107 15.65 -18.21 -2.31
N GLY A 108 16.89 -17.97 -1.89
CA GLY A 108 17.98 -17.49 -2.76
C GLY A 108 18.55 -16.11 -2.43
N ARG A 109 18.01 -15.37 -1.45
CA ARG A 109 18.62 -14.13 -0.96
C ARG A 109 18.58 -14.12 0.56
N GLU A 110 19.68 -14.48 1.22
CA GLU A 110 19.71 -14.66 2.69
C GLU A 110 19.37 -13.38 3.47
N ASP A 111 19.58 -12.21 2.86
CA ASP A 111 19.23 -10.93 3.48
C ASP A 111 18.79 -9.89 2.42
N LEU A 112 17.48 -9.62 2.35
CA LEU A 112 16.89 -8.63 1.45
C LEU A 112 17.37 -7.20 1.75
N PHE A 113 17.87 -6.96 2.97
CA PHE A 113 18.19 -5.65 3.50
C PHE A 113 19.60 -5.56 4.11
N ALA A 114 20.52 -6.45 3.72
CA ALA A 114 21.87 -6.58 4.33
C ALA A 114 22.62 -5.26 4.57
N ASN A 115 22.51 -4.32 3.62
CA ASN A 115 23.24 -3.05 3.67
C ASN A 115 22.39 -1.90 4.23
N VAL A 116 21.18 -2.15 4.74
CA VAL A 116 20.27 -1.08 5.16
C VAL A 116 20.86 -0.32 6.34
N HIS A 117 21.48 -1.02 7.29
CA HIS A 117 22.02 -0.40 8.50
C HIS A 117 23.20 0.54 8.20
N ASP A 118 23.95 0.28 7.13
CA ASP A 118 25.03 1.15 6.64
C ASP A 118 24.49 2.40 5.91
N LEU A 119 23.23 2.36 5.47
CA LEU A 119 22.56 3.42 4.72
C LEU A 119 21.58 4.24 5.59
N LEU A 120 21.26 3.77 6.79
CA LEU A 120 20.39 4.50 7.70
C LEU A 120 21.10 5.77 8.19
N PRO A 121 20.41 6.92 8.23
CA PRO A 121 20.94 8.10 8.90
C PRO A 121 21.21 7.76 10.38
N PRO A 122 22.11 8.50 11.06
CA PRO A 122 22.31 8.37 12.50
C PRO A 122 20.96 8.38 13.22
N GLN A 123 20.82 7.56 14.25
CA GLN A 123 19.58 7.48 15.02
C GLN A 123 19.14 8.91 15.39
N TYR A 124 17.89 9.24 15.07
CA TYR A 124 17.32 10.53 15.43
C TYR A 124 17.25 10.61 16.96
N HIS A 125 18.26 11.21 17.57
CA HIS A 125 18.17 11.69 18.94
C HIS A 125 17.25 12.90 18.89
N ALA A 126 15.99 12.72 19.28
CA ALA A 126 15.13 13.85 19.58
C ALA A 126 15.88 14.73 20.59
N ARG A 127 16.38 15.87 20.16
CA ARG A 127 16.81 16.90 21.10
C ARG A 127 15.54 17.36 21.80
N GLU A 128 15.49 17.26 23.12
CA GLU A 128 14.41 17.82 23.95
C GLU A 128 14.31 19.36 23.87
N GLU A 129 14.96 20.02 22.93
CA GLU A 129 15.04 21.46 22.79
C GLU A 129 14.32 21.97 21.54
N GLU A 130 13.01 21.76 21.45
CA GLU A 130 12.13 22.58 20.56
C GLU A 130 10.64 22.50 20.95
N ALA A 131 10.37 22.41 22.27
CA ALA A 131 9.01 22.60 22.83
C ALA A 131 8.92 23.87 23.70
N LEU A 132 9.85 24.81 23.50
CA LEU A 132 9.74 26.18 24.00
C LEU A 132 9.62 27.07 22.76
N TYR A 133 8.42 27.63 22.55
CA TYR A 133 8.00 28.53 21.47
C TYR A 133 7.43 27.91 20.19
N ALA A 134 6.15 27.53 20.24
CA ALA A 134 5.14 27.91 19.24
C ALA A 134 3.74 27.83 19.85
#